data_AF-A0A2E5UE80-F1
#
_entry.id   AF-A0A2E5UE80-F1
#
_cell.length_a   1.000
_cell.length_b   1.000
_cell.length_c   1.000
_cell.angle_alpha   90.00
_cell.angle_beta   90.00
_cell.angle_gamma   90.00
#
_symmetry.space_group_name_H-M   'P 1'
#
loop_
_entity.id
_entity.type
_entity.pdbx_description
1 polymer ?
#
loop_
_entity_poly.entity_id
_entity_poly.type
_entity_poly.pdbx_seq_one_letter_code
_entity_poly.pdbx_strand_id
1 'polypeptide(L)'
;MVARRVPGIAHLLERCHECGAHVSPKDRSCSECNVPFLAYRDRNNLGLDESDPSQGAVDGMSSFLNDTMILNTTSKPLSLPERKSAEPTEPFEDGVGSPQFRAVQRRLESTLRAKRNLTVTVVVLVLIAIGLGFLAFK
;
A
#
# COMPACT_ATOMS: atom_id res chain seq x y z
N MET A 1 -8.89 -7.18 27.21
CA MET A 1 -7.89 -6.39 26.45
C MET A 1 -7.70 -7.00 25.08
N VAL A 2 -8.04 -6.26 24.02
CA VAL A 2 -7.99 -6.72 22.62
C VAL A 2 -6.54 -6.96 22.14
N ALA A 3 -5.56 -6.27 22.72
CA ALA A 3 -4.14 -6.34 22.35
C ALA A 3 -3.50 -7.74 22.48
N ARG A 4 -4.02 -8.63 23.33
CA ARG A 4 -3.46 -9.99 23.55
C ARG A 4 -3.72 -10.96 22.40
N ARG A 5 -4.60 -10.63 21.45
CA ARG A 5 -4.95 -11.47 20.30
C ARG A 5 -4.44 -10.93 18.96
N VAL A 6 -3.71 -9.82 18.97
CA VAL A 6 -3.23 -9.20 17.73
C VAL A 6 -1.92 -9.87 17.30
N PRO A 7 -1.84 -10.44 16.09
CA PRO A 7 -0.59 -11.00 15.56
C PRO A 7 0.48 -9.91 15.47
N GLY A 8 1.74 -10.26 15.74
CA GLY A 8 2.84 -9.30 15.78
C GLY A 8 2.95 -8.47 17.06
N ILE A 9 1.88 -8.28 17.84
CA ILE A 9 1.93 -7.49 19.10
C ILE A 9 1.83 -8.39 20.34
N ALA A 10 1.06 -9.47 20.28
CA ALA A 10 0.80 -10.32 21.45
C ALA A 10 2.09 -10.87 22.11
N HIS A 11 3.09 -11.22 21.30
CA HIS A 11 4.37 -11.75 21.79
C HIS A 11 5.17 -10.74 22.63
N LEU A 12 4.99 -9.43 22.40
CA LEU A 12 5.59 -8.36 23.22
C LEU A 12 4.94 -8.25 24.61
N LEU A 13 3.73 -8.80 24.75
CA LEU A 13 3.03 -8.95 26.03
C LEU A 13 3.24 -10.35 26.63
N GLU A 14 4.29 -11.05 26.20
CA GLU A 14 4.68 -12.38 26.65
C GLU A 14 3.60 -13.45 26.45
N ARG A 15 2.71 -13.26 25.46
CA ARG A 15 1.63 -14.21 25.15
C ARG A 15 1.51 -14.53 23.67
N CYS A 16 1.23 -15.78 23.36
CA CYS A 16 0.84 -16.18 22.02
C CYS A 16 -0.56 -15.63 21.67
N HIS A 17 -0.73 -15.09 20.46
CA HIS A 17 -2.01 -14.57 19.99
C HIS A 17 -3.05 -15.66 19.72
N GLU A 18 -2.60 -16.89 19.45
CA GLU A 18 -3.46 -18.01 19.05
C GLU A 18 -3.76 -18.95 20.22
N CYS A 19 -2.74 -19.56 20.85
CA CYS A 19 -2.95 -20.48 21.97
C CYS A 19 -2.93 -19.80 23.36
N GLY A 20 -2.45 -18.56 23.46
CA GLY A 20 -2.36 -17.84 24.75
C GLY A 20 -1.22 -18.28 25.67
N ALA A 21 -0.36 -19.20 25.23
CA ALA A 21 0.83 -19.66 25.95
C ALA A 21 1.81 -18.53 26.26
N HIS A 22 2.60 -18.69 27.32
CA HIS A 22 3.65 -17.75 27.67
C HIS A 22 4.81 -17.89 26.67
N VAL A 23 5.25 -16.78 26.08
CA VAL A 23 6.33 -16.77 25.08
C VAL A 23 7.31 -15.65 25.37
N SER A 24 8.57 -15.81 24.98
CA SER A 24 9.55 -14.74 25.13
C SER A 24 9.28 -13.65 24.10
N PRO A 25 9.42 -12.35 24.44
CA PRO A 25 9.31 -11.26 23.48
C PRO A 25 10.32 -11.34 22.33
N LYS A 26 11.39 -12.13 22.49
CA LYS A 26 12.42 -12.34 21.46
C LYS A 26 12.15 -13.56 20.56
N ASP A 27 11.14 -14.37 20.87
CA ASP A 27 10.82 -15.56 20.09
C ASP A 27 10.24 -15.14 18.72
N ARG A 28 10.58 -15.90 17.67
CA ARG A 28 10.05 -15.68 16.31
C ARG A 28 8.75 -16.42 16.06
N SER A 29 8.47 -17.46 16.83
CA SER A 29 7.26 -18.28 16.78
C SER A 29 6.92 -18.83 18.17
N CYS A 30 5.68 -19.24 18.37
CA CYS A 30 5.26 -19.87 19.61
C CYS A 30 5.86 -21.28 19.73
N SER A 31 6.42 -21.64 20.88
CA SER A 31 6.95 -22.99 21.14
C SER A 31 5.87 -24.09 21.21
N GLU A 32 4.64 -23.73 21.55
CA GLU A 32 3.53 -24.70 21.68
C GLU A 32 2.79 -24.93 20.37
N CYS A 33 2.37 -23.87 19.68
CA CYS A 33 1.58 -23.97 18.46
C CYS A 33 2.36 -23.69 17.17
N ASN A 34 3.64 -23.33 17.26
CA ASN A 34 4.52 -22.99 16.13
C ASN A 34 4.03 -21.84 15.24
N VAL A 35 3.04 -21.04 15.70
CA VAL A 35 2.58 -19.88 14.93
C VAL A 35 3.68 -18.81 14.89
N PRO A 36 4.04 -18.25 13.71
CA PRO A 36 5.01 -17.17 13.61
C PRO A 36 4.44 -15.86 14.16
N PHE A 37 5.25 -15.09 14.88
CA PHE A 37 4.86 -13.78 15.41
C PHE A 37 5.14 -12.65 14.42
N LEU A 38 6.27 -12.71 13.72
CA LEU A 38 6.67 -11.76 12.69
C LEU A 38 6.13 -12.23 11.34
N ALA A 39 4.87 -11.91 11.07
CA ALA A 39 4.32 -12.07 9.75
C ALA A 39 4.83 -10.92 8.88
N TYR A 40 5.90 -11.15 8.10
CA TYR A 40 6.46 -10.23 7.10
C TYR A 40 5.50 -9.98 5.90
N ARG A 41 4.18 -9.97 6.14
CA ARG A 41 3.15 -9.91 5.08
C ARG A 41 3.15 -8.60 4.31
N ASP A 42 3.74 -7.55 4.86
CA ASP A 42 3.81 -6.24 4.19
C ASP A 42 5.03 -6.07 3.27
N ARG A 43 6.03 -6.95 3.27
CA ARG A 43 7.16 -6.84 2.31
C ARG A 43 6.70 -7.04 0.86
N ASN A 44 5.80 -8.01 0.62
CA ASN A 44 5.30 -8.31 -0.72
C ASN A 44 4.44 -7.16 -1.29
N ASN A 45 3.82 -6.33 -0.44
CA ASN A 45 3.06 -5.16 -0.86
C ASN A 45 3.93 -3.92 -1.13
N LEU A 46 5.20 -3.95 -0.69
CA LEU A 46 6.16 -2.85 -0.83
C LEU A 46 7.12 -3.02 -2.03
N GLY A 47 6.97 -4.10 -2.82
CA GLY A 47 7.85 -4.38 -3.95
C GLY A 47 9.31 -4.64 -3.54
N LEU A 48 9.53 -5.04 -2.28
CA LEU A 48 10.84 -5.44 -1.78
C LEU A 48 11.08 -6.91 -2.12
N ASP A 49 12.33 -7.28 -2.36
CA ASP A 49 12.73 -8.65 -2.68
C ASP A 49 12.10 -9.66 -1.70
N GLU A 50 11.59 -10.77 -2.24
CA GLU A 50 10.94 -11.86 -1.49
C GLU A 50 11.93 -12.71 -0.65
N SER A 51 13.19 -12.30 -0.59
CA SER A 51 14.20 -12.99 0.19
C SER A 51 13.84 -12.93 1.67
N ASP A 52 13.69 -14.11 2.26
CA ASP A 52 13.59 -14.27 3.71
C ASP A 52 14.76 -13.52 4.35
N PRO A 53 14.50 -12.63 5.33
CA PRO A 53 15.58 -11.95 6.01
C PRO A 53 16.50 -13.02 6.61
N SER A 54 17.80 -12.90 6.34
CA SER A 54 18.80 -13.74 6.97
C SER A 54 18.59 -13.72 8.49
N GLN A 55 18.92 -14.81 9.19
CA GLN A 55 18.70 -14.96 10.63
C GLN A 55 19.58 -14.03 11.50
N GLY A 56 19.67 -12.75 11.15
CA GLY A 56 20.26 -11.71 11.98
C GLY A 56 19.42 -11.50 13.23
N ALA A 57 20.10 -11.33 14.37
CA ALA A 57 19.48 -11.04 15.64
C ALA A 57 18.51 -9.85 15.51
N VAL A 58 17.33 -10.00 16.13
CA VAL A 58 16.40 -8.89 16.36
C VAL A 58 16.97 -8.02 17.49
N ASP A 59 18.10 -7.37 17.24
CA ASP A 59 18.44 -6.17 17.96
C ASP A 59 17.54 -5.07 17.42
N GLY A 60 16.69 -4.53 18.31
CA GLY A 60 15.70 -3.52 17.98
C GLY A 60 16.34 -2.33 17.30
N MET A 61 16.29 -2.31 15.97
CA MET A 61 16.83 -1.23 15.17
C MET A 61 15.71 -0.23 14.89
N SER A 62 15.53 0.70 15.82
CA SER A 62 15.05 2.02 15.44
C SER A 62 16.03 2.59 14.41
N SER A 63 15.54 2.97 13.24
CA SER A 63 16.33 3.59 12.16
C SER A 63 16.83 5.01 12.47
N PHE A 64 16.72 5.44 13.73
CA PHE A 64 17.25 6.71 14.19
C PHE A 64 18.63 6.44 14.78
N LEU A 65 19.63 6.63 13.92
CA LEU A 65 21.03 6.72 14.32
C LEU A 65 21.16 7.63 15.54
N ASN A 66 21.87 7.16 16.57
CA ASN A 66 22.25 7.98 17.73
C ASN A 66 22.94 9.26 17.23
N ASP A 67 22.43 10.43 17.64
CA ASP A 67 22.83 11.78 17.18
C ASP A 67 24.34 12.08 17.32
N THR A 68 25.08 11.28 18.09
CA THR A 68 26.52 11.50 18.30
C THR A 68 27.42 10.90 17.21
N MET A 69 26.92 9.96 16.38
CA MET A 69 27.73 9.37 15.30
C MET A 69 27.70 10.19 14.00
N ILE A 70 26.77 11.14 13.86
CA ILE A 70 26.66 12.00 12.67
C ILE A 70 27.82 13.00 12.59
N LEU A 71 28.38 13.42 13.72
CA LEU A 71 29.40 14.46 13.78
C LEU A 71 30.81 14.02 13.32
N ASN A 72 31.04 12.73 13.09
CA ASN A 72 32.36 12.18 12.75
C ASN A 72 32.49 11.66 11.31
N THR A 73 31.52 11.92 10.43
CA THR A 73 31.69 11.58 9.02
C THR A 73 32.34 12.75 8.27
N THR A 74 33.67 12.75 8.21
CA THR A 74 34.42 13.63 7.30
C THR A 74 34.17 13.16 5.87
N SER A 75 33.08 13.63 5.26
CA SER A 75 32.75 13.28 3.88
C SER A 75 33.75 13.94 2.93
N LYS A 76 34.49 13.14 2.16
CA LYS A 76 35.13 13.61 0.92
C LYS A 76 34.00 14.16 0.03
N PRO A 77 34.05 15.42 -0.42
CA PRO A 77 32.97 15.99 -1.22
C PRO A 77 32.80 15.17 -2.51
N LEU A 78 31.57 14.74 -2.79
CA LEU A 78 31.26 14.07 -4.05
C LEU A 78 31.44 15.06 -5.20
N SER A 79 32.40 14.77 -6.09
CA SER A 79 32.52 15.44 -7.38
C SER A 79 31.35 14.99 -8.26
N LEU A 80 30.30 15.81 -8.30
CA LEU A 80 29.18 15.59 -9.21
C LEU A 80 29.69 15.67 -10.65
N PRO A 81 29.37 14.69 -11.53
CA PRO A 81 29.69 14.80 -12.95
C PRO A 81 29.01 16.03 -13.54
N GLU A 82 29.74 16.77 -14.37
CA GLU A 82 29.30 18.02 -14.97
C GLU A 82 28.00 17.76 -15.77
N ARG A 83 26.92 18.41 -15.33
CA ARG A 83 25.58 18.25 -15.89
C ARG A 83 25.59 18.75 -17.33
N LYS A 84 25.77 17.85 -18.29
CA LYS A 84 25.52 18.09 -19.70
C LYS A 84 24.08 18.58 -19.81
N SER A 85 23.91 19.86 -20.14
CA SER A 85 22.63 20.54 -20.26
C SER A 85 21.65 19.68 -21.06
N ALA A 86 20.69 19.08 -20.37
CA ALA A 86 19.53 18.49 -20.99
C ALA A 86 18.65 19.63 -21.50
N GLU A 87 18.26 19.53 -22.76
CA GLU A 87 17.27 20.37 -23.42
C GLU A 87 15.99 20.51 -22.58
N PRO A 88 15.27 21.64 -22.73
CA PRO A 88 14.09 21.93 -21.93
C PRO A 88 13.00 20.89 -22.22
N THR A 89 12.82 19.96 -21.28
CA THR A 89 11.66 19.07 -21.27
C THR A 89 10.51 19.80 -20.60
N GLU A 90 9.50 20.09 -21.41
CA GLU A 90 8.06 20.30 -21.17
C GLU A 90 7.56 20.56 -19.73
N PRO A 91 6.55 21.43 -19.55
CA PRO A 91 6.09 21.87 -18.24
C PRO A 91 5.67 20.69 -17.35
N PHE A 92 6.34 20.63 -16.20
CA PHE A 92 6.08 19.74 -15.11
C PHE A 92 4.68 20.06 -14.56
N GLU A 93 3.65 19.31 -14.97
CA GLU A 93 2.34 19.40 -14.34
C GLU A 93 2.37 18.66 -12.99
N ASP A 94 2.33 19.47 -11.92
CA ASP A 94 2.14 19.12 -10.52
C ASP A 94 0.88 18.25 -10.33
N GLY A 95 1.02 16.95 -10.56
CA GLY A 95 -0.02 15.98 -10.30
C GLY A 95 0.55 14.80 -9.53
N VAL A 96 0.27 14.76 -8.24
CA VAL A 96 0.63 13.65 -7.34
C VAL A 96 -0.02 12.36 -7.85
N GLY A 97 0.77 11.43 -8.36
CA GLY A 97 0.29 10.10 -8.77
C GLY A 97 1.21 9.41 -9.78
N SER A 98 1.46 8.10 -9.58
CA SER A 98 2.24 7.29 -10.52
C SER A 98 1.57 7.23 -11.91
N PRO A 99 2.33 7.04 -12.99
CA PRO A 99 1.78 6.99 -14.35
C PRO A 99 0.71 5.89 -14.53
N GLN A 100 0.77 4.82 -13.73
CA GLN A 100 -0.24 3.76 -13.75
C GLN A 100 -1.57 4.20 -13.12
N PHE A 101 -1.55 4.97 -12.03
CA PHE A 101 -2.76 5.52 -11.43
C PHE A 101 -3.49 6.47 -12.38
N ARG A 102 -2.76 7.31 -13.13
CA ARG A 102 -3.35 8.22 -14.13
C ARG A 102 -4.05 7.45 -15.26
N ALA A 103 -3.50 6.32 -15.70
CA ALA A 103 -4.11 5.48 -16.74
C ALA A 103 -5.42 4.84 -16.25
N VAL A 104 -5.47 4.38 -14.99
CA VAL A 104 -6.68 3.81 -14.37
C VAL A 104 -7.72 4.89 -14.12
N GLN A 105 -7.33 6.06 -13.64
CA GLN A 105 -8.22 7.18 -13.38
C GLN A 105 -8.92 7.68 -14.66
N ARG A 106 -8.19 7.79 -15.77
CA ARG A 106 -8.78 8.11 -17.09
C ARG A 106 -9.82 7.07 -17.54
N ARG A 107 -9.60 5.78 -17.24
CA ARG A 107 -10.55 4.70 -17.55
C ARG A 107 -11.80 4.73 -16.65
N LEU A 108 -11.65 5.10 -15.38
CA LEU A 108 -12.78 5.26 -14.48
C LEU A 108 -13.67 6.46 -14.88
N GLU A 109 -13.05 7.57 -15.28
CA GLU A 109 -13.82 8.73 -15.74
C GLU A 109 -14.57 8.46 -17.04
N SER A 110 -13.98 7.72 -17.99
CA SER A 110 -14.66 7.36 -19.25
C SER A 110 -15.83 6.39 -19.01
N THR A 111 -15.67 5.42 -18.11
CA THR A 111 -16.74 4.47 -17.75
C THR A 111 -17.89 5.14 -16.99
N LEU A 112 -17.61 6.11 -16.10
CA LEU A 112 -18.65 6.86 -15.40
C LEU A 112 -19.49 7.73 -16.36
N ARG A 113 -18.86 8.40 -17.34
CA ARG A 113 -19.58 9.17 -18.37
C ARG A 113 -20.45 8.27 -19.24
N ALA A 114 -19.92 7.12 -19.66
CA ALA A 114 -20.67 6.13 -20.43
C ALA A 114 -21.88 5.59 -19.66
N LYS A 115 -21.72 5.29 -18.37
CA LYS A 115 -22.82 4.83 -17.50
C LYS A 115 -23.92 5.89 -17.41
N ARG A 116 -23.58 7.16 -17.16
CA ARG A 116 -24.59 8.23 -17.07
C ARG A 116 -25.38 8.37 -18.36
N ASN A 117 -24.69 8.37 -19.51
CA ASN A 117 -25.35 8.48 -20.81
C ASN A 117 -26.26 7.27 -21.09
N LEU A 118 -25.81 6.05 -20.80
CA LEU A 118 -26.60 4.83 -20.98
C LEU A 118 -27.85 4.84 -20.08
N THR A 119 -27.73 5.32 -18.84
CA THR A 119 -28.87 5.38 -17.91
C THR A 119 -29.95 6.35 -18.44
N VAL A 120 -29.53 7.51 -18.97
CA VAL A 120 -30.46 8.50 -19.55
C VAL A 120 -31.13 7.96 -20.82
N THR A 121 -30.39 7.32 -21.72
CA THR A 121 -30.97 6.78 -22.97
C THR A 121 -31.98 5.66 -22.69
N VAL A 122 -31.71 4.79 -21.72
CA VAL A 122 -32.65 3.74 -21.30
C VAL A 122 -33.93 4.34 -20.72
N VAL A 123 -33.83 5.34 -19.83
CA VAL A 123 -35.02 5.99 -19.25
C VAL A 123 -35.88 6.66 -20.33
N VAL A 124 -35.26 7.36 -21.28
CA VAL A 124 -35.98 7.99 -22.40
C VAL A 124 -36.69 6.94 -23.26
N LEU A 125 -36.00 5.83 -23.59
CA LEU A 125 -36.61 4.73 -24.35
C LEU A 125 -37.81 4.12 -23.64
N VAL A 126 -37.73 3.92 -22.32
CA VAL A 126 -38.84 3.39 -21.52
C VAL A 126 -40.03 4.36 -21.53
N LEU A 127 -39.80 5.67 -21.38
CA LEU A 127 -40.87 6.67 -21.46
C LEU A 127 -41.54 6.71 -22.84
N ILE A 128 -40.76 6.59 -23.92
CA ILE A 128 -41.29 6.52 -25.29
C ILE A 128 -42.12 5.24 -25.47
N ALA A 129 -41.63 4.08 -24.99
CA ALA A 129 -42.36 2.83 -25.08
C ALA A 129 -43.68 2.85 -24.31
N ILE A 130 -43.69 3.44 -23.11
CA ILE A 130 -44.92 3.65 -22.32
C ILE A 130 -45.87 4.59 -23.06
N GLY A 131 -45.38 5.70 -23.62
CA GLY A 131 -46.18 6.64 -24.39
C GLY A 131 -46.82 6.02 -25.63
N LEU A 132 -46.05 5.24 -26.39
CA LEU A 132 -46.54 4.49 -27.56
C LEU A 132 -47.54 3.40 -27.15
N GLY A 133 -47.29 2.70 -26.03
CA GLY A 133 -48.22 1.71 -25.49
C GLY A 133 -49.56 2.33 -25.08
N PHE A 134 -49.54 3.51 -24.44
CA PHE A 134 -50.75 4.26 -24.10
C PHE A 134 -51.52 4.75 -25.33
N LEU A 135 -50.81 5.13 -26.40
CA LEU A 135 -51.41 5.54 -27.68
C LEU A 135 -52.01 4.37 -28.46
N ALA A 136 -51.42 3.17 -28.38
CA ALA A 136 -51.90 1.99 -29.07
C ALA A 136 -53.12 1.33 -28.38
N PHE A 137 -53.29 1.53 -27.07
CA PHE A 137 -54.40 0.97 -26.29
C PHE A 137 -55.64 1.88 -26.19
N LYS A 138 -55.56 3.10 -26.71
CA LYS A 138 -56.64 4.09 -26.69
C LYS A 138 -57.29 4.18 -28.07
#